data_AF-A0A256YT53-F1
#
_entry.id   AF-A0A256YT53-F1
#
_cell.length_a   1.000
_cell.length_b   1.000
_cell.length_c   1.000
_cell.angle_alpha   90.00
_cell.angle_beta   90.00
_cell.angle_gamma   90.00
#
_symmetry.space_group_name_H-M   'P 1'
#
loop_
_entity.id
_entity.type
_entity.pdbx_description
1 polymer ?
#
loop_
_entity_poly.entity_id
_entity_poly.type
_entity_poly.pdbx_seq_one_letter_code
_entity_poly.pdbx_strand_id
1 'polypeptide(L)'
;MIGLECGLLAWRPALPEHNQPMLYLNITNRCPNRCYFCIRNFADGVGGFNLRLKREPAVSEVIKALEEVMNRRFWAEVVFCGFGEPTERLDCILEVSRWLKRYF
;
A
#
# COMPACT_ATOMS: atom_id res chain seq x y z
N MET A 1 -1.20 9.55 -8.86
CA MET A 1 -0.87 8.14 -8.52
C MET A 1 -1.32 7.28 -9.71
N ILE A 2 -0.73 6.10 -9.97
CA ILE A 2 -1.27 5.08 -10.92
C ILE A 2 -1.41 3.78 -10.12
N GLY A 3 -2.54 3.08 -10.24
CA GLY A 3 -2.92 2.00 -9.31
C GLY A 3 -3.32 0.74 -10.04
N LEU A 4 -3.07 -0.40 -9.40
CA LEU A 4 -3.61 -1.68 -9.84
C LEU A 4 -5.10 -1.76 -9.42
N GLU A 5 -5.90 -2.48 -10.20
CA GLU A 5 -7.38 -2.50 -10.16
C GLU A 5 -8.00 -2.92 -8.82
N CYS A 6 -7.21 -3.35 -7.84
CA CYS A 6 -7.69 -3.91 -6.57
C CYS A 6 -7.43 -3.04 -5.32
N GLY A 7 -6.87 -1.83 -5.48
CA GLY A 7 -6.61 -0.93 -4.33
C GLY A 7 -5.49 -1.38 -3.38
N LEU A 8 -4.82 -2.50 -3.70
CA LEU A 8 -3.71 -3.10 -2.94
C LEU A 8 -2.40 -2.31 -3.10
N LEU A 9 -2.16 -1.81 -4.31
CA LEU A 9 -0.93 -1.15 -4.71
C LEU A 9 -1.23 0.15 -5.42
N ALA A 10 -0.52 1.20 -5.00
CA ALA A 10 -0.47 2.48 -5.68
C ALA A 10 0.98 2.97 -5.70
N TRP A 11 1.35 3.72 -6.74
CA TRP A 11 2.63 4.43 -6.72
C TRP A 11 2.47 5.93 -6.99
N ARG A 12 3.43 6.70 -6.51
CA ARG A 12 3.60 8.10 -6.89
C ARG A 12 4.85 8.22 -7.77
N PRO A 13 4.75 8.85 -8.95
CA PRO A 13 5.94 9.16 -9.75
C PRO A 13 6.87 10.09 -8.98
N ALA A 14 8.15 10.13 -9.37
CA ALA A 14 9.07 11.14 -8.87
C ALA A 14 8.51 12.54 -9.22
N LEU A 15 8.44 13.42 -8.23
CA LEU A 15 8.03 14.81 -8.38
C LEU A 15 9.27 15.71 -8.21
N PRO A 16 9.27 16.95 -8.73
CA PRO A 16 10.43 17.83 -8.62
C PRO A 16 10.89 18.05 -7.16
N GLU A 17 9.96 18.10 -6.21
CA GLU A 17 10.24 18.18 -4.77
C GLU A 17 10.69 16.86 -4.10
N HIS A 18 10.52 15.71 -4.76
CA HIS A 18 10.86 14.39 -4.22
C HIS A 18 11.60 13.56 -5.27
N ASN A 19 12.92 13.42 -5.07
CA ASN A 19 13.87 12.95 -6.07
C ASN A 19 13.63 11.51 -6.61
N GLN A 20 12.75 10.71 -6.00
CA GLN A 20 12.58 9.29 -6.36
C GLN A 20 11.14 8.76 -6.17
N PRO A 21 10.72 7.72 -6.93
CA PRO A 21 9.37 7.17 -6.88
C PRO A 21 9.15 6.28 -5.64
N MET A 22 7.91 6.28 -5.12
CA MET A 22 7.52 5.52 -3.94
C MET A 22 6.35 4.57 -4.21
N LEU A 23 6.37 3.43 -3.53
CA LEU A 23 5.37 2.39 -3.60
C LEU A 23 4.55 2.34 -2.32
N TYR A 24 3.23 2.37 -2.44
CA TYR A 24 2.29 2.34 -1.33
C TYR A 24 1.56 0.99 -1.30
N LEU A 25 1.59 0.34 -0.13
CA LEU A 25 0.96 -0.94 0.15
C LEU A 25 -0.24 -0.76 1.08
N ASN A 26 -1.43 -1.03 0.55
CA ASN A 26 -2.68 -1.01 1.31
C ASN A 26 -3.09 -2.44 1.67
N ILE A 27 -2.71 -2.87 2.87
CA ILE A 27 -2.84 -4.27 3.30
C ILE A 27 -4.02 -4.53 4.21
N THR A 28 -4.74 -3.51 4.70
CA THR A 28 -5.86 -3.72 5.62
C THR A 28 -6.88 -2.60 5.66
N ASN A 29 -8.15 -2.95 5.87
CA ASN A 29 -9.22 -2.01 6.22
C ASN A 29 -9.36 -1.84 7.74
N ARG A 30 -8.74 -2.72 8.54
CA ARG A 30 -8.85 -2.70 10.01
C ARG A 30 -8.12 -1.50 10.57
N CYS A 31 -8.71 -0.85 11.56
CA CYS A 31 -8.11 0.26 12.29
C CYS A 31 -8.74 0.31 13.68
N PRO A 32 -7.94 0.38 14.77
CA PRO A 32 -8.48 0.43 16.11
C PRO A 32 -9.14 1.78 16.41
N ASN A 33 -8.84 2.81 15.61
CA ASN A 33 -9.36 4.16 15.78
C ASN A 33 -10.64 4.41 14.96
N ARG A 34 -11.52 5.24 15.52
CA ARG A 34 -12.74 5.74 14.87
C ARG A 34 -12.72 7.26 14.79
N CYS A 35 -11.72 7.82 14.10
CA CYS A 35 -11.52 9.27 14.02
C CYS A 35 -12.73 9.96 13.36
N TYR A 36 -13.20 11.07 13.93
CA TYR A 36 -14.32 11.84 13.38
C TYR A 36 -14.02 12.36 11.97
N PHE A 37 -12.75 12.69 11.69
CA PHE A 37 -12.27 13.20 10.41
C PHE A 37 -11.80 12.10 9.45
N CYS A 38 -12.09 10.83 9.72
CA CYS A 38 -11.58 9.75 8.87
C CYS A 38 -12.19 9.80 7.46
N ILE A 39 -11.33 9.94 6.43
CA ILE A 39 -11.75 10.04 5.03
C ILE A 39 -12.58 8.83 4.57
N ARG A 40 -12.37 7.64 5.15
CA ARG A 40 -13.14 6.42 4.84
C ARG A 40 -14.67 6.57 5.05
N ASN A 41 -15.08 7.56 5.85
CA ASN A 41 -16.49 7.86 6.13
C ASN A 41 -17.14 8.71 5.02
N PHE A 42 -16.32 9.34 4.17
CA PHE A 42 -16.77 10.35 3.20
C PHE A 42 -16.40 9.99 1.75
N ALA A 43 -15.41 9.11 1.55
CA ALA A 43 -14.97 8.67 0.23
C ALA A 43 -14.42 7.24 0.28
N ASP A 44 -14.44 6.57 -0.87
CA ASP A 44 -13.81 5.26 -1.05
C ASP A 44 -12.32 5.34 -1.39
N GLY A 45 -11.79 6.56 -1.55
CA GLY A 45 -10.45 6.74 -2.09
C GLY A 45 -9.88 8.14 -1.97
N VAL A 46 -8.62 8.28 -2.35
CA VAL A 46 -7.91 9.58 -2.40
C VAL A 46 -7.20 9.70 -3.75
N GLY A 47 -7.26 10.88 -4.39
CA GLY A 47 -6.51 11.16 -5.62
C GLY A 47 -6.85 10.25 -6.81
N GLY A 48 -8.09 9.73 -6.87
CA GLY A 48 -8.55 8.78 -7.91
C GLY A 48 -8.32 7.30 -7.58
N PHE A 49 -7.84 6.98 -6.37
CA PHE A 49 -7.47 5.63 -5.96
C PHE A 49 -8.48 5.09 -4.98
N ASN A 50 -9.16 4.00 -5.33
CA ASN A 50 -9.99 3.29 -4.37
C ASN A 50 -9.10 2.59 -3.34
N LEU A 51 -9.23 3.00 -2.07
CA LEU A 51 -8.48 2.46 -0.94
C LEU A 51 -9.31 1.46 -0.12
N ARG A 52 -10.59 1.29 -0.42
CA ARG A 52 -11.45 0.33 0.26
C ARG A 52 -11.20 -1.06 -0.30
N LEU A 53 -10.51 -1.90 0.48
CA LEU A 53 -10.24 -3.29 0.09
C LEU A 53 -11.54 -4.10 0.11
N LYS A 54 -11.74 -4.99 -0.87
CA LYS A 54 -12.88 -5.93 -0.87
C LYS A 54 -12.79 -6.96 0.25
N ARG A 55 -11.56 -7.35 0.59
CA ARG A 55 -11.19 -8.24 1.71
C ARG A 55 -9.76 -7.99 2.11
N GLU A 56 -9.36 -8.52 3.25
CA GLU A 56 -7.96 -8.57 3.65
C GLU A 56 -7.16 -9.45 2.67
N PRO A 57 -6.14 -8.91 1.98
CA PRO A 57 -5.29 -9.69 1.07
C PRO A 57 -4.41 -10.66 1.85
N ALA A 58 -4.19 -11.88 1.36
CA ALA A 58 -3.19 -12.77 1.95
C ALA A 58 -1.77 -12.22 1.70
N VAL A 59 -0.80 -12.59 2.54
CA VAL A 59 0.61 -12.17 2.37
C VAL A 59 1.13 -12.55 0.98
N SER A 60 0.78 -13.75 0.49
CA SER A 60 1.15 -14.22 -0.84
C SER A 60 0.60 -13.34 -1.97
N GLU A 61 -0.59 -12.77 -1.79
CA GLU A 61 -1.18 -11.85 -2.78
C GLU A 61 -0.46 -10.51 -2.79
N VAL A 62 -0.04 -10.02 -1.61
CA VAL A 62 0.78 -8.80 -1.51
C VAL A 62 2.14 -9.02 -2.20
N ILE A 63 2.81 -10.13 -1.92
CA ILE A 63 4.10 -10.47 -2.52
C ILE A 63 3.97 -10.63 -4.04
N LYS A 64 2.97 -11.37 -4.52
CA LYS A 64 2.73 -11.53 -5.97
C LYS A 64 2.53 -10.18 -6.66
N ALA A 65 1.75 -9.29 -6.06
CA ALA A 65 1.51 -7.97 -6.62
C ALA A 65 2.80 -7.10 -6.62
N LEU A 66 3.66 -7.25 -5.60
CA LEU A 66 4.99 -6.63 -5.57
C LEU A 66 5.89 -7.16 -6.68
N GLU A 67 5.97 -8.48 -6.88
CA GLU A 67 6.79 -9.11 -7.94
C GLU A 67 6.51 -8.52 -9.33
N GLU A 68 5.23 -8.22 -9.62
CA GLU A 68 4.82 -7.63 -10.90
C GLU A 68 5.37 -6.22 -11.14
N VAL A 69 5.71 -5.47 -10.07
CA VAL A 69 6.06 -4.04 -10.16
C VAL A 69 7.49 -3.72 -9.71
N MET A 70 8.09 -4.54 -8.84
CA MET A 70 9.39 -4.24 -8.22
C MET A 70 10.52 -4.13 -9.26
N ASN A 71 10.51 -4.95 -10.31
CA ASN A 71 11.53 -4.92 -11.37
C ASN A 71 11.30 -3.84 -12.45
N ARG A 72 10.17 -3.13 -12.43
CA ARG A 72 9.85 -2.15 -13.49
C ARG A 72 10.66 -0.86 -13.37
N ARG A 73 11.19 -0.55 -12.18
CA ARG A 73 12.04 0.61 -11.91
C ARG A 73 12.70 0.47 -10.54
N PHE A 74 13.66 1.35 -10.26
CA PHE A 74 14.13 1.57 -8.89
C PHE A 74 13.05 2.28 -8.06
N TRP A 75 12.90 1.84 -6.81
CA TRP A 75 11.96 2.37 -5.84
C TRP A 75 12.74 2.89 -4.64
N ALA A 76 12.49 4.12 -4.23
CA ALA A 76 13.16 4.67 -3.06
C ALA A 76 12.62 4.09 -1.76
N GLU A 77 11.29 3.97 -1.68
CA GLU A 77 10.59 3.63 -0.46
C GLU A 77 9.37 2.75 -0.77
N VAL A 78 9.12 1.84 0.17
CA VAL A 78 7.88 1.09 0.26
C VAL A 78 7.19 1.52 1.54
N VAL A 79 5.97 2.04 1.41
CA VAL A 79 5.18 2.64 2.48
C VAL A 79 3.93 1.80 2.70
N PHE A 80 3.76 1.26 3.91
CA PHE A 80 2.50 0.62 4.28
C PHE A 80 1.50 1.70 4.69
N CYS A 81 0.44 1.90 3.91
CA CYS A 81 -0.60 2.88 4.21
C CYS A 81 -1.92 2.56 3.49
N GLY A 82 -3.03 3.10 3.98
CA GLY A 82 -4.34 2.94 3.38
C GLY A 82 -5.42 3.57 4.24
N PHE A 83 -6.65 3.07 4.17
CA PHE A 83 -7.69 3.47 5.11
C PHE A 83 -7.56 2.82 6.49
N GLY A 84 -6.95 1.64 6.57
CA GLY A 84 -6.66 0.96 7.82
C GLY A 84 -5.40 1.44 8.53
N GLU A 85 -5.16 0.87 9.72
CA GLU A 85 -3.91 0.95 10.46
C GLU A 85 -3.07 -0.29 10.10
N PRO A 86 -1.96 -0.15 9.36
CA PRO A 86 -1.16 -1.29 8.89
C PRO A 86 -0.69 -2.22 10.02
N THR A 87 -0.43 -1.67 11.21
CA THR A 87 0.08 -2.45 12.35
C THR A 87 -0.93 -3.46 12.94
N GLU A 88 -2.22 -3.37 12.59
CA GLU A 88 -3.22 -4.43 12.80
C GLU A 88 -2.86 -5.74 12.06
N ARG A 89 -1.91 -5.67 11.13
CA ARG A 89 -1.36 -6.79 10.36
C ARG A 89 0.17 -6.80 10.43
N LEU A 90 0.71 -6.66 11.64
CA LEU A 90 2.15 -6.67 11.89
C LEU A 90 2.85 -7.92 11.33
N ASP A 91 2.20 -9.09 11.40
CA ASP A 91 2.64 -10.33 10.77
C ASP A 91 2.89 -10.15 9.27
N CYS A 92 1.90 -9.61 8.55
CA CYS A 92 2.00 -9.32 7.12
C CYS A 92 3.10 -8.30 6.82
N ILE A 93 3.21 -7.23 7.62
CA ILE A 93 4.28 -6.23 7.46
C ILE A 93 5.65 -6.90 7.55
N LEU A 94 5.87 -7.71 8.60
CA LEU A 94 7.17 -8.36 8.83
C LEU A 94 7.52 -9.36 7.73
N GLU A 95 6.56 -10.16 7.28
CA GLU A 95 6.80 -11.12 6.19
C GLU A 95 7.14 -10.43 4.87
N VAL A 96 6.34 -9.43 4.47
CA VAL A 96 6.58 -8.66 3.24
C VAL A 96 7.91 -7.90 3.34
N SER A 97 8.23 -7.30 4.49
CA SER A 97 9.48 -6.55 4.68
C SER A 97 10.71 -7.46 4.62
N ARG A 98 10.63 -8.67 5.20
CA ARG A 98 11.71 -9.68 5.08
C ARG A 98 11.90 -10.14 3.65
N TRP A 99 10.80 -10.33 2.92
CA TRP A 99 10.85 -10.68 1.50
C TRP A 99 11.51 -9.55 0.69
N LEU A 100 11.07 -8.29 0.86
CA LEU A 100 11.67 -7.13 0.20
C LEU A 100 13.18 -7.08 0.44
N LYS A 101 13.62 -7.10 1.70
CA LYS A 101 15.05 -7.05 2.07
C LYS A 101 15.89 -8.21 1.53
N ARG A 102 15.27 -9.36 1.24
CA ARG A 102 15.97 -10.53 0.70
C ARG A 102 16.22 -10.41 -0.80
N TYR A 103 15.32 -9.74 -1.53
CA TYR A 103 15.31 -9.75 -2.99
C TYR A 103 15.57 -8.39 -3.64
N PHE A 104 15.50 -7.29 -2.88
CA PHE A 104 15.67 -5.90 -3.32
C PHE A 104 16.43 -5.08 -2.27
#